data_AF-A0A6I2WYT8-F1
#
_entry.id   AF-A0A6I2WYT8-F1
#
_cell.length_a   1.000
_cell.length_b   1.000
_cell.length_c   1.000
_cell.angle_alpha   90.00
_cell.angle_beta   90.00
_cell.angle_gamma   90.00
#
_symmetry.space_group_name_H-M   'P 1'
#
loop_
_entity.id
_entity.type
_entity.pdbx_description
1 polymer ?
#
loop_
_entity_poly.entity_id
_entity_poly.type
_entity_poly.pdbx_seq_one_letter_code
_entity_poly.pdbx_strand_id
1 'polypeptide(L)'
;MPTTPRDPAARNRTTRAGDALGVPRKRRSYVPAAQAQELLLVTTIRLARELPLDQVTARCIASEAGLDPSTIPRNFGSMHSLFVAVCRRLGSDAFARHGDGLGSFTAGTALRLFTDPDLALRNRILAWMKGEGMETGVDRDSQAATMLALRTEFQSRLPVSDRAAFLWMHVVILLSEGLAVFGDLHYLTDADRIDAMNLMTKLRDQIPVVESSITWVDPNTPGATG
;
A
#
# COMPACT_ATOMS: atom_id res chain seq x y z
N MET A 1 44.84 -13.72 73.63
CA MET A 1 44.65 -12.52 72.78
C MET A 1 43.15 -12.31 72.57
N PRO A 2 42.57 -11.21 73.08
CA PRO A 2 41.15 -10.91 73.02
C PRO A 2 40.78 -9.90 71.93
N THR A 3 39.46 -9.83 71.63
CA THR A 3 38.67 -8.74 71.00
C THR A 3 38.85 -8.56 69.48
N THR A 4 37.83 -8.40 68.61
CA THR A 4 36.46 -7.86 68.76
C THR A 4 35.63 -8.24 67.51
N PRO A 5 34.28 -8.30 67.59
CA PRO A 5 33.39 -8.48 66.43
C PRO A 5 33.29 -7.21 65.56
N ARG A 6 33.13 -7.37 64.25
CA ARG A 6 32.86 -6.27 63.30
C ARG A 6 31.41 -5.80 63.39
N ASP A 7 31.23 -4.57 63.83
CA ASP A 7 29.99 -3.79 63.76
C ASP A 7 29.68 -3.38 62.30
N PRO A 8 28.41 -3.41 61.83
CA PRO A 8 28.03 -3.16 60.45
C PRO A 8 27.46 -1.74 60.29
N ALA A 9 28.30 -0.75 60.05
CA ALA A 9 27.87 0.54 59.54
C ALA A 9 29.06 1.29 58.94
N ALA A 10 28.79 2.06 57.90
CA ALA A 10 29.75 2.92 57.19
C ALA A 10 30.72 2.18 56.24
N ARG A 11 30.28 1.98 55.00
CA ARG A 11 31.10 2.26 53.82
C ARG A 11 30.22 2.43 52.56
N ASN A 12 30.34 3.63 51.99
CA ASN A 12 30.12 3.96 50.59
C ASN A 12 28.69 4.29 50.12
N ARG A 13 28.10 5.31 50.76
CA ARG A 13 27.30 6.32 50.04
C ARG A 13 28.25 7.17 49.19
N THR A 14 28.58 6.69 48.00
CA THR A 14 29.08 7.55 46.92
C THR A 14 27.87 7.95 46.09
N THR A 15 27.15 8.95 46.60
CA THR A 15 26.28 9.80 45.78
C THR A 15 27.13 10.36 44.64
N ARG A 16 26.94 9.83 43.44
CA ARG A 16 27.48 10.45 42.23
C ARG A 16 26.87 11.84 42.12
N ALA A 17 27.67 12.83 42.48
CA ALA A 17 27.50 14.22 42.11
C ALA A 17 27.51 14.30 40.57
N GLY A 18 26.33 14.16 39.97
CA GLY A 18 26.08 14.36 38.54
C GLY A 18 24.78 15.14 38.27
N ASP A 19 24.00 15.46 39.31
CA ASP A 19 22.71 16.13 39.21
C ASP A 19 22.79 17.68 39.28
N ALA A 20 24.00 18.26 39.19
CA ALA A 20 24.22 19.70 39.36
C ALA A 20 24.34 20.50 38.05
N LEU A 21 23.79 19.98 36.94
CA LEU A 21 23.51 20.78 35.75
C LEU A 21 22.09 20.46 35.29
N GLY A 22 21.13 21.17 35.88
CA GLY A 22 19.73 21.18 35.49
C GLY A 22 19.53 21.76 34.09
N VAL A 23 20.07 21.07 33.07
CA VAL A 23 19.61 21.25 31.70
C VAL A 23 18.17 20.75 31.71
N PRO A 24 17.15 21.62 31.52
CA PRO A 24 15.79 21.14 31.41
C PRO A 24 15.78 20.15 30.26
N ARG A 25 15.57 18.85 30.57
CA ARG A 25 15.25 17.86 29.54
C ARG A 25 14.06 18.44 28.81
N LYS A 26 14.28 18.91 27.58
CA LYS A 26 13.24 19.44 26.69
C LYS A 26 12.12 18.42 26.73
N ARG A 27 11.02 18.72 27.44
CA ARG A 27 9.89 17.82 27.55
C ARG A 27 9.50 17.54 26.11
N ARG A 28 9.76 16.32 25.62
CA ARG A 28 9.32 15.92 24.29
C ARG A 28 7.83 16.16 24.29
N SER A 29 7.38 17.01 23.37
CA SER A 29 5.97 17.21 23.09
C SER A 29 5.33 15.83 22.99
N TYR A 30 4.42 15.53 23.92
CA TYR A 30 3.70 14.27 23.88
C TYR A 30 2.70 14.37 22.73
N VAL A 31 2.95 13.62 21.67
CA VAL A 31 2.01 13.47 20.56
C VAL A 31 1.19 12.21 20.83
N PRO A 32 -0.16 12.30 20.92
CA PRO A 32 -1.01 11.13 21.06
C PRO A 32 -0.77 10.12 19.93
N ALA A 33 -0.89 8.83 20.24
CA ALA A 33 -0.59 7.75 19.29
C ALA A 33 -1.34 7.90 17.96
N ALA A 34 -2.64 8.21 18.00
CA ALA A 34 -3.44 8.41 16.79
C ALA A 34 -2.93 9.57 15.92
N GLN A 35 -2.52 10.68 16.54
CA GLN A 35 -1.96 11.82 15.82
C GLN A 35 -0.57 11.49 15.24
N ALA A 36 0.25 10.74 15.98
CA ALA A 36 1.53 10.27 15.49
C ALA A 36 1.39 9.31 14.31
N GLN A 37 0.40 8.39 14.36
CA GLN A 37 0.08 7.50 13.26
C GLN A 37 -0.31 8.27 12.00
N GLU A 38 -1.21 9.24 12.13
CA GLU A 38 -1.65 10.06 10.99
C GLU A 38 -0.50 10.87 10.39
N LEU A 39 0.31 11.52 11.23
CA LEU A 39 1.49 12.27 10.77
C LEU A 39 2.47 11.38 10.01
N LEU A 40 2.75 10.18 10.52
CA LEU A 40 3.64 9.22 9.86
C LEU A 40 3.05 8.73 8.53
N LEU A 41 1.75 8.45 8.46
CA LEU A 41 1.08 8.02 7.22
C LEU A 41 1.14 9.11 6.14
N VAL A 42 0.67 10.32 6.46
CA VAL A 42 0.62 11.45 5.53
C VAL A 42 2.03 11.81 5.05
N THR A 43 3.00 11.86 5.97
CA THR A 43 4.38 12.16 5.63
C THR A 43 4.99 11.09 4.73
N THR A 44 4.72 9.80 5.01
CA THR A 44 5.23 8.71 4.17
C THR A 44 4.64 8.77 2.76
N ILE A 45 3.33 9.03 2.62
CA ILE A 45 2.67 9.20 1.31
C ILE A 45 3.31 10.35 0.55
N ARG A 46 3.48 11.52 1.19
CA ARG A 46 4.12 12.68 0.56
C ARG A 46 5.53 12.34 0.07
N LEU A 47 6.37 11.79 0.93
CA LEU A 47 7.75 11.44 0.59
C LEU A 47 7.82 10.39 -0.53
N ALA A 48 6.93 9.40 -0.53
CA ALA A 48 6.87 8.39 -1.58
C ALA A 48 6.42 8.93 -2.95
N ARG A 49 5.79 10.11 -3.01
CA ARG A 49 5.49 10.83 -4.27
C ARG A 49 6.69 11.65 -4.76
N GLU A 50 7.50 12.14 -3.84
CA GLU A 50 8.58 13.10 -4.13
C GLU A 50 9.93 12.42 -4.33
N LEU A 51 10.15 11.28 -3.69
CA LEU A 51 11.45 10.60 -3.63
C LEU A 51 11.37 9.17 -4.17
N PRO A 52 12.50 8.64 -4.71
CA PRO A 52 12.67 7.21 -4.91
C PRO A 52 12.43 6.41 -3.62
N LEU A 53 11.77 5.25 -3.72
CA LEU A 53 11.30 4.48 -2.55
C LEU A 53 12.45 3.99 -1.65
N ASP A 54 13.61 3.71 -2.22
CA ASP A 54 14.85 3.36 -1.50
C ASP A 54 15.38 4.50 -0.61
N GLN A 55 15.00 5.75 -0.90
CA GLN A 55 15.35 6.93 -0.11
C GLN A 55 14.33 7.26 0.99
N VAL A 56 13.14 6.65 0.95
CA VAL A 56 12.07 6.84 1.93
C VAL A 56 12.35 6.04 3.20
N THR A 57 13.34 6.49 3.97
CA THR A 57 13.81 5.81 5.18
C THR A 57 13.05 6.22 6.45
N ALA A 58 13.08 5.36 7.48
CA ALA A 58 12.47 5.67 8.79
C ALA A 58 12.98 6.99 9.40
N ARG A 59 14.26 7.32 9.20
CA ARG A 59 14.85 8.57 9.68
C ARG A 59 14.34 9.78 8.90
N CYS A 60 14.24 9.66 7.58
CA CYS A 60 13.68 10.70 6.71
C CYS A 60 12.22 10.99 7.11
N ILE A 61 11.37 9.95 7.17
CA ILE A 61 9.96 10.07 7.54
C ILE A 61 9.79 10.72 8.92
N ALA A 62 10.50 10.20 9.94
CA ALA A 62 10.33 10.71 11.29
C ALA A 62 10.82 12.17 11.40
N SER A 63 11.93 12.52 10.75
CA SER A 63 12.44 13.89 10.71
C SER A 63 11.42 14.85 10.09
N GLU A 64 10.89 14.48 8.92
CA GLU A 64 9.90 15.29 8.18
C GLU A 64 8.56 15.39 8.92
N ALA A 65 8.18 14.35 9.68
CA ALA A 65 6.99 14.36 10.53
C ALA A 65 7.21 15.12 11.86
N GLY A 66 8.42 15.59 12.16
CA GLY A 66 8.77 16.22 13.44
C GLY A 66 8.76 15.25 14.63
N LEU A 67 9.00 13.95 14.38
CA LEU A 67 8.93 12.86 15.35
C LEU A 67 10.29 12.16 15.54
N ASP A 68 10.41 11.39 16.61
CA ASP A 68 11.58 10.52 16.81
C ASP A 68 11.45 9.25 15.95
N PRO A 69 12.53 8.72 15.33
CA PRO A 69 12.46 7.50 14.52
C PRO A 69 11.87 6.28 15.23
N SER A 70 12.06 6.17 16.55
CA SER A 70 11.46 5.09 17.35
C SER A 70 9.94 5.20 17.52
N THR A 71 9.32 6.29 17.04
CA THR A 71 7.86 6.46 16.97
C THR A 71 7.24 5.51 15.95
N ILE A 72 7.95 5.18 14.86
CA ILE A 72 7.48 4.24 13.84
C ILE A 72 7.27 2.84 14.43
N PRO A 73 8.28 2.14 14.99
CA PRO A 73 8.08 0.82 15.58
C PRO A 73 7.12 0.84 16.77
N ARG A 74 7.02 1.95 17.52
CA ARG A 74 6.04 2.07 18.61
C ARG A 74 4.58 2.11 18.14
N ASN A 75 4.30 2.64 16.96
CA ASN A 75 2.92 2.83 16.47
C ASN A 75 2.51 1.83 15.39
N PHE A 76 3.47 1.31 14.63
CA PHE A 76 3.24 0.39 13.51
C PHE A 76 3.94 -0.97 13.70
N GLY A 77 4.81 -1.12 14.71
CA GLY A 77 5.62 -2.32 14.92
C GLY A 77 6.90 -2.33 14.07
N SER A 78 6.82 -1.91 12.80
CA SER A 78 7.97 -1.84 11.91
C SER A 78 7.79 -0.81 10.78
N MET A 79 8.88 -0.51 10.07
CA MET A 79 8.84 0.29 8.84
C MET A 79 8.01 -0.40 7.74
N HIS A 80 8.13 -1.73 7.66
CA HIS A 80 7.35 -2.56 6.77
C HIS A 80 5.84 -2.41 7.01
N SER A 81 5.40 -2.55 8.26
CA SER A 81 4.00 -2.40 8.66
C SER A 81 3.45 -0.98 8.40
N LEU A 82 4.30 0.06 8.47
CA LEU A 82 3.93 1.41 8.07
C LEU A 82 3.65 1.48 6.55
N PHE A 83 4.49 0.88 5.71
CA PHE A 83 4.22 0.81 4.26
C PHE A 83 2.94 0.02 3.94
N VAL A 84 2.67 -1.08 4.63
CA VAL A 84 1.39 -1.81 4.49
C VAL A 84 0.21 -0.90 4.83
N ALA A 85 0.30 -0.14 5.92
CA ALA A 85 -0.74 0.81 6.32
C ALA A 85 -0.93 1.93 5.28
N VAL A 86 0.17 2.44 4.70
CA VAL A 86 0.13 3.39 3.58
C VAL A 86 -0.58 2.80 2.36
N CYS A 87 -0.25 1.57 1.94
CA CYS A 87 -0.91 0.91 0.81
C CYS A 87 -2.41 0.72 1.05
N ARG A 88 -2.82 0.38 2.28
CA ARG A 88 -4.25 0.29 2.64
C ARG A 88 -4.94 1.64 2.58
N ARG A 89 -4.29 2.70 3.07
CA ARG A 89 -4.83 4.06 3.02
C ARG A 89 -5.01 4.55 1.59
N LEU A 90 -3.98 4.41 0.76
CA LEU A 90 -4.02 4.80 -0.65
C LEU A 90 -5.15 4.08 -1.41
N GLY A 91 -5.31 2.77 -1.18
CA GLY A 91 -6.41 2.01 -1.76
C GLY A 91 -7.78 2.51 -1.29
N SER A 92 -7.96 2.64 0.03
CA SER A 92 -9.22 3.10 0.62
C SER A 92 -9.60 4.50 0.13
N ASP A 93 -8.66 5.44 0.09
CA ASP A 93 -8.90 6.81 -0.33
C ASP A 93 -9.25 6.89 -1.81
N ALA A 94 -8.58 6.10 -2.67
CA ALA A 94 -8.92 6.00 -4.08
C ALA A 94 -10.34 5.44 -4.28
N PHE A 95 -10.69 4.35 -3.59
CA PHE A 95 -12.03 3.79 -3.67
C PHE A 95 -13.10 4.75 -3.12
N ALA A 96 -12.81 5.50 -2.06
CA ALA A 96 -13.73 6.50 -1.51
C ALA A 96 -13.93 7.67 -2.48
N ARG A 97 -12.88 8.15 -3.16
CA ARG A 97 -12.97 9.25 -4.14
C ARG A 97 -13.83 8.89 -5.35
N HIS A 98 -13.75 7.65 -5.81
CA HIS A 98 -14.49 7.18 -6.98
C HIS A 98 -15.78 6.44 -6.59
N GLY A 99 -16.10 6.41 -5.30
CA GLY A 99 -17.13 5.58 -4.69
C GLY A 99 -18.35 6.36 -4.24
N ASP A 100 -19.18 6.79 -5.19
CA ASP A 100 -20.59 6.43 -5.04
C ASP A 100 -20.56 4.90 -4.91
N GLY A 101 -20.75 4.42 -3.66
CA GLY A 101 -20.29 3.10 -3.20
C GLY A 101 -20.51 1.99 -4.22
N LEU A 102 -19.64 0.97 -4.22
CA LEU A 102 -19.52 -0.20 -5.13
C LEU A 102 -20.76 -0.72 -5.91
N GLY A 103 -21.99 -0.31 -5.59
CA GLY A 103 -23.22 -0.50 -6.34
C GLY A 103 -23.42 0.32 -7.64
N SER A 104 -22.47 1.16 -8.09
CA SER A 104 -22.48 1.74 -9.45
C SER A 104 -21.07 1.79 -10.04
N PHE A 105 -20.48 0.62 -10.29
CA PHE A 105 -19.13 0.54 -10.83
C PHE A 105 -19.12 0.76 -12.35
N THR A 106 -19.34 1.98 -12.83
CA THR A 106 -19.40 2.21 -14.28
C THR A 106 -18.08 1.93 -15.00
N ALA A 107 -18.12 1.71 -16.31
CA ALA A 107 -16.92 1.68 -17.16
C ALA A 107 -15.99 2.90 -16.95
N GLY A 108 -16.56 4.08 -16.74
CA GLY A 108 -15.80 5.30 -16.43
C GLY A 108 -15.24 5.31 -15.00
N THR A 109 -15.88 4.60 -14.07
CA THR A 109 -15.37 4.38 -12.71
C THR A 109 -14.15 3.44 -12.73
N ALA A 110 -14.19 2.39 -13.55
CA ALA A 110 -13.05 1.52 -13.79
C ALA A 110 -11.84 2.32 -14.28
N LEU A 111 -12.04 3.09 -15.35
CA LEU A 111 -11.00 3.95 -15.92
C LEU A 111 -10.41 4.92 -14.89
N ARG A 112 -11.26 5.60 -14.12
CA ARG A 112 -10.83 6.54 -13.09
C ARG A 112 -9.99 5.89 -11.99
N LEU A 113 -10.33 4.67 -11.59
CA LEU A 113 -9.51 3.89 -10.66
C LEU A 113 -8.18 3.47 -11.30
N PHE A 114 -8.16 3.10 -12.58
CA PHE A 114 -6.92 2.71 -13.25
C PHE A 114 -5.91 3.86 -13.41
N THR A 115 -6.41 5.08 -13.58
CA THR A 115 -5.56 6.27 -13.68
C THR A 115 -5.37 6.99 -12.34
N ASP A 116 -5.87 6.43 -11.22
CA ASP A 116 -5.77 7.10 -9.93
C ASP A 116 -4.31 7.12 -9.43
N PRO A 117 -3.75 8.30 -9.13
CA PRO A 117 -2.36 8.42 -8.73
C PRO A 117 -2.04 7.71 -7.41
N ASP A 118 -3.01 7.55 -6.50
CA ASP A 118 -2.80 6.81 -5.25
C ASP A 118 -2.77 5.31 -5.48
N LEU A 119 -3.58 4.80 -6.41
CA LEU A 119 -3.49 3.39 -6.82
C LEU A 119 -2.17 3.11 -7.55
N ALA A 120 -1.72 4.03 -8.40
CA ALA A 120 -0.41 3.92 -9.03
C ALA A 120 0.73 3.90 -8.00
N LEU A 121 0.72 4.84 -7.04
CA LEU A 121 1.70 4.89 -5.95
C LEU A 121 1.65 3.62 -5.07
N ARG A 122 0.44 3.17 -4.72
CA ARG A 122 0.23 1.93 -3.96
C ARG A 122 0.89 0.75 -4.67
N ASN A 123 0.66 0.60 -5.97
CA ASN A 123 1.21 -0.51 -6.75
C ASN A 123 2.74 -0.44 -6.83
N ARG A 124 3.32 0.76 -6.97
CA ARG A 124 4.78 0.96 -6.90
C ARG A 124 5.36 0.56 -5.54
N ILE A 125 4.72 0.97 -4.44
CA ILE A 125 5.16 0.57 -3.10
C ILE A 125 5.08 -0.95 -2.92
N LEU A 126 3.98 -1.59 -3.36
CA LEU A 126 3.83 -3.04 -3.26
C LEU A 126 4.84 -3.80 -4.11
N ALA A 127 5.11 -3.33 -5.32
CA ALA A 127 6.11 -3.92 -6.20
C ALA A 127 7.52 -3.81 -5.60
N TRP A 128 7.87 -2.64 -5.07
CA TRP A 128 9.14 -2.43 -4.36
C TRP A 128 9.25 -3.33 -3.12
N MET A 129 8.23 -3.37 -2.26
CA MET A 129 8.19 -4.24 -1.09
C MET A 129 8.40 -5.71 -1.45
N LYS A 130 7.75 -6.17 -2.52
CA LYS A 130 7.91 -7.54 -3.02
C LYS A 130 9.31 -7.78 -3.58
N GLY A 131 9.91 -6.81 -4.27
CA GLY A 131 11.30 -6.85 -4.74
C GLY A 131 12.31 -6.97 -3.61
N GLU A 132 12.04 -6.34 -2.47
CA GLU A 132 12.82 -6.45 -1.23
C GLU A 132 12.52 -7.73 -0.42
N GLY A 133 11.69 -8.64 -0.94
CA GLY A 133 11.33 -9.89 -0.26
C GLY A 133 10.37 -9.73 0.91
N MET A 134 9.66 -8.60 1.01
CA MET A 134 8.72 -8.35 2.09
C MET A 134 7.30 -8.87 1.78
N GLU A 135 6.61 -9.42 2.78
CA GLU A 135 5.22 -9.83 2.65
C GLU A 135 4.28 -8.63 2.62
N THR A 136 3.54 -8.39 1.54
CA THR A 136 2.78 -7.14 1.45
C THR A 136 1.59 -7.06 2.39
N GLY A 137 1.08 -8.17 2.94
CA GLY A 137 -0.03 -8.19 3.91
C GLY A 137 -1.30 -7.45 3.46
N VAL A 138 -1.37 -7.11 2.17
CA VAL A 138 -2.53 -6.47 1.56
C VAL A 138 -3.54 -7.56 1.30
N ASP A 139 -4.67 -7.42 1.94
CA ASP A 139 -5.63 -8.48 2.16
C ASP A 139 -6.21 -8.99 0.84
N ARG A 140 -6.04 -10.29 0.58
CA ARG A 140 -6.63 -10.94 -0.59
C ARG A 140 -8.15 -10.79 -0.57
N ASP A 141 -8.75 -10.70 0.62
CA ASP A 141 -10.19 -10.59 0.80
C ASP A 141 -10.72 -9.23 0.34
N SER A 142 -9.98 -8.15 0.60
CA SER A 142 -10.33 -6.82 0.09
C SER A 142 -10.22 -6.75 -1.43
N GLN A 143 -9.19 -7.37 -2.02
CA GLN A 143 -9.07 -7.46 -3.48
C GLN A 143 -10.18 -8.34 -4.09
N ALA A 144 -10.54 -9.44 -3.43
CA ALA A 144 -11.60 -10.33 -3.88
C ALA A 144 -12.96 -9.63 -3.91
N ALA A 145 -13.28 -8.83 -2.88
CA ALA A 145 -14.52 -8.05 -2.83
C ALA A 145 -14.59 -7.01 -3.97
N THR A 146 -13.50 -6.27 -4.21
CA THR A 146 -13.41 -5.34 -5.34
C THR A 146 -13.57 -6.09 -6.67
N MET A 147 -12.87 -7.20 -6.85
CA MET A 147 -12.95 -8.03 -8.05
C MET A 147 -14.36 -8.56 -8.31
N LEU A 148 -15.07 -8.97 -7.27
CA LEU A 148 -16.44 -9.43 -7.39
C LEU A 148 -17.38 -8.31 -7.84
N ALA A 149 -17.26 -7.11 -7.26
CA ALA A 149 -18.08 -5.96 -7.65
C ALA A 149 -17.80 -5.53 -9.10
N LEU A 150 -16.52 -5.44 -9.48
CA LEU A 150 -16.06 -5.16 -10.83
C LEU A 150 -16.67 -6.11 -11.87
N ARG A 151 -16.57 -7.40 -11.57
CA ARG A 151 -17.09 -8.48 -12.42
C ARG A 151 -18.60 -8.41 -12.57
N THR A 152 -19.31 -8.19 -11.47
CA THR A 152 -20.78 -8.14 -11.44
C THR A 152 -21.29 -6.99 -12.31
N GLU A 153 -20.68 -5.81 -12.23
CA GLU A 153 -21.05 -4.72 -13.14
C GLU A 153 -20.69 -5.10 -14.59
N PHE A 154 -19.51 -5.65 -14.82
CA PHE A 154 -19.10 -5.98 -16.18
C PHE A 154 -20.13 -6.87 -16.90
N GLN A 155 -20.66 -7.87 -16.19
CA GLN A 155 -21.73 -8.74 -16.67
C GLN A 155 -23.10 -8.04 -16.80
N SER A 156 -23.37 -7.01 -16.02
CA SER A 156 -24.62 -6.24 -16.15
C SER A 156 -24.68 -5.40 -17.42
N ARG A 157 -23.51 -5.07 -18.00
CA ARG A 157 -23.37 -4.20 -19.17
C ARG A 157 -23.13 -4.95 -20.47
N LEU A 158 -22.52 -6.13 -20.42
CA LEU A 158 -22.17 -6.90 -21.60
C LEU A 158 -22.66 -8.36 -21.44
N PRO A 159 -23.22 -8.98 -22.49
CA PRO A 159 -23.69 -10.35 -22.46
C PRO A 159 -22.49 -11.32 -22.56
N VAL A 160 -21.75 -11.46 -21.47
CA VAL A 160 -20.53 -12.29 -21.38
C VAL A 160 -20.67 -13.32 -20.27
N SER A 161 -19.93 -14.43 -20.35
CA SER A 161 -19.88 -15.37 -19.24
C SER A 161 -19.13 -14.81 -18.04
N ASP A 162 -19.38 -15.44 -16.89
CA ASP A 162 -18.68 -15.25 -15.64
C ASP A 162 -17.16 -15.43 -15.76
N ARG A 163 -16.73 -16.37 -16.61
CA ARG A 163 -15.32 -16.65 -16.90
C ARG A 163 -14.69 -15.54 -17.72
N ALA A 164 -15.35 -15.08 -18.78
CA ALA A 164 -14.84 -13.98 -19.61
C ALA A 164 -14.74 -12.67 -18.82
N ALA A 165 -15.76 -12.38 -18.00
CA ALA A 165 -15.75 -11.23 -17.09
C ALA A 165 -14.57 -11.27 -16.10
N PHE A 166 -14.34 -12.42 -15.47
CA PHE A 166 -13.24 -12.62 -14.52
C PHE A 166 -11.87 -12.42 -15.18
N LEU A 167 -11.65 -13.02 -16.35
CA LEU A 167 -10.38 -12.93 -17.06
C LEU A 167 -10.13 -11.51 -17.57
N TRP A 168 -11.16 -10.84 -18.08
CA TRP A 168 -11.03 -9.45 -18.48
C TRP A 168 -10.60 -8.56 -17.31
N MET A 169 -11.23 -8.69 -16.14
CA MET A 169 -10.82 -7.92 -14.96
C MET A 169 -9.35 -8.18 -14.58
N HIS A 170 -8.87 -9.42 -14.71
CA HIS A 170 -7.44 -9.73 -14.50
C HIS A 170 -6.54 -9.05 -15.52
N VAL A 171 -6.89 -9.09 -16.81
CA VAL A 171 -6.15 -8.39 -17.86
C VAL A 171 -6.04 -6.90 -17.53
N VAL A 172 -7.15 -6.27 -17.14
CA VAL A 172 -7.16 -4.85 -16.85
C VAL A 172 -6.34 -4.53 -15.59
N ILE A 173 -6.42 -5.35 -14.53
CA ILE A 173 -5.55 -5.20 -13.34
C ILE A 173 -4.08 -5.34 -13.71
N LEU A 174 -3.71 -6.38 -14.44
CA LEU A 174 -2.32 -6.62 -14.83
C LEU A 174 -1.76 -5.49 -15.67
N LEU A 175 -2.54 -4.97 -16.62
CA LEU A 175 -2.14 -3.82 -17.43
C LEU A 175 -1.96 -2.57 -16.59
N SER A 176 -2.83 -2.37 -15.60
CA SER A 176 -2.81 -1.17 -14.77
C SER A 176 -1.71 -1.21 -13.71
N GLU A 177 -1.48 -2.37 -13.10
CA GLU A 177 -0.32 -2.62 -12.25
C GLU A 177 0.98 -2.51 -13.05
N GLY A 178 1.02 -3.07 -14.26
CA GLY A 178 2.14 -2.96 -15.19
C GLY A 178 2.44 -1.51 -15.57
N LEU A 179 1.42 -0.73 -15.95
CA LEU A 179 1.58 0.68 -16.26
C LEU A 179 2.02 1.50 -15.04
N ALA A 180 1.49 1.21 -13.85
CA ALA A 180 1.88 1.91 -12.63
C ALA A 180 3.35 1.66 -12.25
N VAL A 181 3.85 0.43 -12.48
CA VAL A 181 5.21 0.02 -12.08
C VAL A 181 6.23 0.33 -13.17
N PHE A 182 5.91 0.08 -14.43
CA PHE A 182 6.82 0.17 -15.56
C PHE A 182 6.53 1.35 -16.49
N GLY A 183 5.47 2.13 -16.24
CA GLY A 183 5.06 3.22 -17.12
C GLY A 183 6.12 4.28 -17.35
N ASP A 184 6.97 4.56 -16.36
CA ASP A 184 8.07 5.52 -16.49
C ASP A 184 9.26 4.97 -17.31
N LEU A 185 9.35 3.65 -17.52
CA LEU A 185 10.34 3.02 -18.41
C LEU A 185 9.93 3.13 -19.87
N HIS A 186 8.65 3.36 -20.13
CA HIS A 186 8.11 3.55 -21.45
C HIS A 186 7.89 5.04 -21.67
N TYR A 187 8.31 5.58 -22.81
CA TYR A 187 8.10 6.99 -23.17
C TYR A 187 6.63 7.26 -23.56
N LEU A 188 5.68 6.88 -22.70
CA LEU A 188 4.25 7.10 -22.92
C LEU A 188 3.88 8.52 -22.52
N THR A 189 3.52 9.33 -23.51
CA THR A 189 2.94 10.65 -23.29
C THR A 189 1.55 10.55 -22.69
N ASP A 190 1.01 11.66 -22.17
CA ASP A 190 -0.38 11.70 -21.69
C ASP A 190 -1.39 11.36 -22.80
N ALA A 191 -1.07 11.73 -24.05
CA ALA A 191 -1.88 11.36 -25.22
C ALA A 191 -1.87 9.84 -25.45
N ASP A 192 -0.71 9.19 -25.38
CA ASP A 192 -0.60 7.73 -25.54
C ASP A 192 -1.40 6.99 -24.45
N ARG A 193 -1.41 7.52 -23.23
CA ARG A 193 -2.20 6.95 -22.11
C ARG A 193 -3.71 7.05 -22.40
N ILE A 194 -4.17 8.19 -22.93
CA ILE A 194 -5.57 8.38 -23.33
C ILE A 194 -5.94 7.41 -24.47
N ASP A 195 -5.09 7.29 -25.49
CA ASP A 195 -5.33 6.41 -26.63
C ASP A 195 -5.32 4.93 -26.25
N ALA A 196 -4.41 4.51 -25.37
CA ALA A 196 -4.41 3.16 -24.80
C ALA A 196 -5.74 2.87 -24.06
N MET A 197 -6.31 3.87 -23.38
CA MET A 197 -7.57 3.71 -22.66
C MET A 197 -8.79 3.67 -23.57
N ASN A 198 -8.77 4.44 -24.66
CA ASN A 198 -9.76 4.34 -25.72
C ASN A 198 -9.71 2.95 -26.38
N LEU A 199 -8.51 2.44 -26.67
CA LEU A 199 -8.30 1.10 -27.23
C LEU A 199 -8.82 0.02 -26.26
N MET A 200 -8.48 0.09 -24.97
CA MET A 200 -8.99 -0.84 -23.96
C MET A 200 -10.51 -0.84 -23.88
N THR A 201 -11.14 0.33 -24.02
CA THR A 201 -12.61 0.46 -24.06
C THR A 201 -13.19 -0.22 -25.30
N LYS A 202 -12.55 -0.08 -26.47
CA LYS A 202 -12.99 -0.77 -27.69
C LYS A 202 -12.78 -2.28 -27.60
N LEU A 203 -11.64 -2.74 -27.07
CA LEU A 203 -11.36 -4.16 -26.83
C LEU A 203 -12.39 -4.78 -25.88
N ARG A 204 -12.75 -4.05 -24.82
CA ARG A 204 -13.81 -4.45 -23.90
C ARG A 204 -15.12 -4.75 -24.63
N ASP A 205 -15.54 -3.84 -25.51
CA ASP A 205 -16.80 -3.96 -26.23
C ASP A 205 -16.78 -5.13 -27.24
N GLN A 206 -15.60 -5.63 -27.61
CA GLN A 206 -15.42 -6.81 -28.46
C GLN A 206 -15.41 -8.14 -27.68
N ILE A 207 -15.38 -8.12 -26.35
CA ILE A 207 -15.29 -9.36 -25.54
C ILE A 207 -16.40 -10.37 -25.85
N PRO A 208 -17.68 -9.99 -26.01
CA PRO A 208 -18.71 -10.96 -26.38
C PRO A 208 -18.40 -11.69 -27.70
N VAL A 209 -17.85 -10.98 -28.68
CA VAL A 209 -17.45 -11.55 -29.98
C VAL A 209 -16.25 -12.48 -29.80
N VAL A 210 -15.21 -12.02 -29.09
CA VAL A 210 -14.00 -12.82 -28.84
C VAL A 210 -14.34 -14.09 -28.06
N GLU A 211 -15.15 -13.98 -27.01
CA GLU A 211 -15.63 -15.10 -26.21
C GLU A 211 -16.32 -16.18 -27.06
N SER A 212 -17.16 -15.78 -28.01
CA SER A 212 -17.84 -16.72 -28.91
C SER A 212 -16.89 -17.45 -29.87
N SER A 213 -15.69 -16.89 -30.10
CA SER A 213 -14.70 -17.42 -31.04
C SER A 213 -13.62 -18.29 -30.39
N ILE A 214 -13.46 -18.24 -29.06
CA ILE A 214 -12.42 -18.98 -28.35
C ILE A 214 -12.97 -20.28 -27.75
N THR A 215 -12.20 -21.36 -27.92
CA THR A 215 -12.48 -22.64 -27.28
C THR A 215 -11.90 -22.64 -25.88
N TRP A 216 -12.77 -22.53 -24.88
CA TRP A 216 -12.36 -22.58 -23.48
C TRP A 216 -11.92 -24.00 -23.10
N VAL A 217 -10.72 -24.13 -22.55
CA VAL A 217 -10.29 -25.38 -21.90
C VAL A 217 -11.08 -25.53 -20.60
N ASP A 218 -11.81 -26.63 -20.44
CA ASP A 218 -12.48 -26.96 -19.19
C ASP A 218 -11.44 -27.45 -18.17
N PRO A 219 -11.26 -26.74 -17.04
CA PRO A 219 -10.28 -27.12 -16.02
C PRO A 219 -10.58 -28.49 -15.37
N ASN A 220 -11.79 -29.05 -15.55
CA ASN A 220 -12.16 -30.36 -15.03
C ASN A 220 -11.99 -31.50 -16.04
N THR A 221 -11.50 -31.23 -17.25
CA THR A 221 -11.20 -32.28 -18.22
C THR A 221 -9.85 -32.92 -17.90
N PRO A 222 -9.78 -34.21 -17.51
CA PRO A 222 -8.51 -34.88 -17.23
C PRO A 222 -7.66 -34.91 -18.51
N GLY A 223 -6.43 -34.39 -18.44
CA GLY A 223 -5.46 -34.43 -19.55
C GLY A 223 -5.33 -33.15 -20.37
N ALA A 224 -5.97 -32.04 -19.98
CA ALA A 224 -5.74 -30.75 -20.60
C ALA A 224 -4.43 -30.10 -20.10
N THR A 225 -3.28 -30.65 -20.50
CA THR A 225 -2.00 -29.93 -20.48
C THR A 225 -1.85 -29.22 -21.82
N GLY A 226 -1.99 -27.90 -21.82
CA GLY A 226 -1.50 -27.03 -22.89
C GLY A 226 -0.04 -26.69 -22.71
#